data_AF-A0A8H4V030-F1
#
_entry.id   AF-A0A8H4V030-F1
#
_cell.length_a   1.000
_cell.length_b   1.000
_cell.length_c   1.000
_cell.angle_alpha   90.00
_cell.angle_beta   90.00
_cell.angle_gamma   90.00
#
_symmetry.space_group_name_H-M   'P 1'
#
loop_
_entity.id
_entity.type
_entity.pdbx_description
1 polymer ?
#
loop_
_entity_poly.entity_id
_entity_poly.type
_entity_poly.pdbx_seq_one_letter_code
_entity_poly.pdbx_strand_id
1 'polypeptide(L)'
;MESFITINPGKAEENTILREDECRLLFIVGSESHTRPPRYPWKPFGKTPLEEAELEIQNHAKCNCHCLEYLSWHWESSNGTALEDAGLNRSWKEKCGIEIKLNDSPEAYAIDQSESLSEIATRGIFEWLRSNGYPASESFIHEHPWFDIGSSEGEETDGESDDEVNQQSTETGIEKWIMGTDNIT
;
A
#
# COMPACT_ATOMS: atom_id res chain seq x y z
N MET A 1 10.82 7.20 9.44
CA MET A 1 10.17 6.92 8.14
C MET A 1 8.69 6.94 8.40
N GLU A 2 7.96 7.92 7.87
CA GLU A 2 6.50 7.99 8.00
C GLU A 2 5.87 7.04 6.97
N SER A 3 4.87 6.27 7.37
CA SER A 3 4.15 5.36 6.47
C SER A 3 3.23 6.16 5.56
N PHE A 4 3.08 5.77 4.28
CA PHE A 4 2.19 6.49 3.36
C PHE A 4 0.73 6.49 3.85
N ILE A 5 0.35 5.50 4.67
CA ILE A 5 -1.02 5.34 5.18
C ILE A 5 -1.42 6.44 6.17
N THR A 6 -0.45 7.14 6.78
CA THR A 6 -0.71 8.24 7.73
C THR A 6 -0.71 9.62 7.06
N ILE A 7 -0.50 9.69 5.74
CA ILE A 7 -0.61 10.93 4.98
C ILE A 7 -2.09 11.19 4.68
N ASN A 8 -2.49 12.47 4.64
CA ASN A 8 -3.85 12.85 4.26
C ASN A 8 -4.16 12.34 2.84
N PRO A 9 -5.29 11.65 2.63
CA PRO A 9 -5.72 11.28 1.28
C PRO A 9 -5.97 12.54 0.44
N GLY A 10 -5.53 12.49 -0.82
CA GLY A 10 -5.91 13.45 -1.84
C GLY A 10 -7.38 13.34 -2.27
N LYS A 11 -7.75 14.16 -3.25
CA LYS A 11 -9.06 14.06 -3.93
C LYS A 11 -8.91 13.31 -5.23
N ALA A 12 -9.93 12.53 -5.59
CA ALA A 12 -10.04 11.99 -6.94
C ALA A 12 -10.05 13.12 -7.99
N GLU A 13 -9.33 12.88 -9.08
CA GLU A 13 -9.19 13.77 -10.23
C GLU A 13 -9.74 13.04 -11.47
N GLU A 14 -10.51 13.74 -12.30
CA GLU A 14 -10.96 13.21 -13.61
C GLU A 14 -11.60 11.80 -13.54
N ASN A 15 -12.39 11.52 -12.50
CA ASN A 15 -12.99 10.20 -12.22
C ASN A 15 -11.97 9.07 -11.99
N THR A 16 -10.78 9.40 -11.50
CA THR A 16 -9.77 8.45 -11.06
C THR A 16 -9.28 8.81 -9.66
N ILE A 17 -8.86 7.81 -8.90
CA ILE A 17 -8.22 7.98 -7.59
C ILE A 17 -6.82 7.37 -7.64
N LEU A 18 -5.85 8.00 -6.97
CA LEU A 18 -4.54 7.37 -6.79
C LEU A 18 -4.69 6.14 -5.90
N ARG A 19 -4.04 5.02 -6.25
CA ARG A 19 -4.14 3.78 -5.44
C ARG A 19 -3.71 3.98 -3.99
N GLU A 20 -2.79 4.91 -3.74
CA GLU A 20 -2.40 5.26 -2.38
C GLU A 20 -3.51 5.96 -1.58
N ASP A 21 -4.33 6.79 -2.23
CA ASP A 21 -5.47 7.46 -1.61
C ASP A 21 -6.62 6.49 -1.40
N GLU A 22 -6.83 5.59 -2.37
CA GLU A 22 -7.74 4.45 -2.22
C GLU A 22 -7.35 3.59 -1.01
N CYS A 23 -6.07 3.21 -0.88
CA CYS A 23 -5.57 2.48 0.28
C CYS A 23 -5.82 3.20 1.60
N ARG A 24 -5.52 4.51 1.67
CA ARG A 24 -5.75 5.30 2.88
C ARG A 24 -7.23 5.32 3.24
N LEU A 25 -8.10 5.58 2.27
CA LEU A 25 -9.55 5.64 2.50
C LEU A 25 -10.11 4.27 2.90
N LEU A 26 -9.67 3.17 2.29
CA LEU A 26 -10.07 1.81 2.65
C LEU A 26 -9.75 1.49 4.11
N PHE A 27 -8.54 1.86 4.55
CA PHE A 27 -8.13 1.67 5.94
C PHE A 27 -8.87 2.60 6.91
N ILE A 28 -9.08 3.87 6.55
CA ILE A 28 -9.78 4.84 7.40
C ILE A 28 -11.25 4.48 7.59
N VAL A 29 -11.94 4.07 6.51
CA VAL A 29 -13.34 3.65 6.58
C VAL A 29 -13.46 2.33 7.33
N GLY A 30 -12.41 1.50 7.31
CA GLY A 30 -12.39 0.22 8.00
C GLY A 30 -13.33 -0.78 7.35
N SER A 31 -13.39 -0.79 6.01
CA SER A 31 -14.17 -1.78 5.25
C SER A 31 -13.80 -3.20 5.71
N GLU A 32 -14.72 -4.17 5.56
CA GLU A 32 -14.63 -5.48 6.22
C GLU A 32 -13.28 -6.20 5.99
N SER A 33 -12.66 -6.03 4.81
CA SER A 33 -11.37 -6.61 4.43
C SER A 33 -10.15 -5.72 4.76
N HIS A 34 -10.33 -4.45 5.11
CA HIS A 34 -9.25 -3.48 5.34
C HIS A 34 -9.21 -2.94 6.79
N THR A 35 -9.71 -3.72 7.75
CA THR A 35 -9.64 -3.38 9.19
C THR A 35 -8.21 -3.31 9.75
N ARG A 36 -7.24 -3.85 9.02
CA ARG A 36 -5.81 -3.82 9.35
C ARG A 36 -5.04 -3.03 8.29
N PRO A 37 -4.01 -2.26 8.69
CA PRO A 37 -3.20 -1.53 7.73
C PRO A 37 -2.43 -2.49 6.81
N PRO A 38 -1.95 -2.02 5.65
CA PRO A 38 -1.10 -2.83 4.78
C PRO A 38 0.12 -3.35 5.53
N ARG A 39 0.45 -4.63 5.33
CA ARG A 39 1.66 -5.24 5.92
C ARG A 39 2.93 -4.57 5.41
N TYR A 40 2.92 -4.17 4.15
CA TYR A 40 4.05 -3.58 3.45
C TYR A 40 3.85 -2.05 3.40
N PRO A 41 4.80 -1.25 3.93
CA PRO A 41 4.64 0.21 4.02
C PRO A 41 4.92 0.93 2.70
N TRP A 42 4.88 0.23 1.57
CA TRP A 42 5.19 0.76 0.25
C TRP A 42 3.94 1.37 -0.37
N LYS A 43 4.11 2.57 -0.93
CA LYS A 43 3.06 3.29 -1.66
C LYS A 43 2.70 2.52 -2.93
N PRO A 44 1.44 2.08 -3.11
CA PRO A 44 1.02 1.55 -4.40
C PRO A 44 1.00 2.67 -5.43
N PHE A 45 1.47 2.38 -6.62
CA PHE A 45 1.55 3.33 -7.71
C PHE A 45 0.35 3.24 -8.65
N GLY A 46 0.16 4.26 -9.47
CA GLY A 46 -0.92 4.36 -10.46
C GLY A 46 -2.29 4.72 -9.87
N LYS A 47 -3.33 4.54 -10.69
CA LYS A 47 -4.68 5.04 -10.46
C LYS A 47 -5.72 3.96 -10.69
N THR A 48 -6.85 4.07 -9.98
CA THR A 48 -8.05 3.25 -10.16
C THR A 48 -9.15 4.14 -10.75
N PRO A 49 -9.87 3.71 -11.80
CA PRO A 49 -11.10 4.35 -12.22
C PRO A 49 -12.07 4.39 -11.04
N LEU A 50 -12.64 5.56 -10.74
CA LEU A 50 -13.45 5.76 -9.55
C LEU A 50 -14.71 4.87 -9.57
N GLU A 51 -15.24 4.56 -10.76
CA GLU A 51 -16.39 3.67 -10.91
C GLU A 51 -16.09 2.19 -10.60
N GLU A 52 -14.82 1.80 -10.66
CA GLU A 52 -14.34 0.45 -10.33
C GLU A 52 -13.80 0.36 -8.90
N ALA A 53 -13.67 1.49 -8.18
CA ALA A 53 -13.31 1.52 -6.78
C ALA A 53 -14.49 1.08 -5.89
N GLU A 54 -14.19 0.62 -4.68
CA GLU A 54 -15.20 0.23 -3.68
C GLU A 54 -16.23 1.35 -3.41
N LEU A 55 -17.51 1.00 -3.26
CA LEU A 55 -18.61 1.98 -3.18
C LEU A 55 -18.41 3.02 -2.05
N GLU A 56 -17.89 2.59 -0.91
CA GLU A 56 -17.55 3.49 0.20
C GLU A 56 -16.47 4.49 -0.19
N ILE A 57 -15.49 4.06 -0.99
CA ILE A 57 -14.43 4.91 -1.52
C ILE A 57 -14.99 5.89 -2.54
N GLN A 58 -15.92 5.47 -3.40
CA GLN A 58 -16.60 6.39 -4.33
C GLN A 58 -17.27 7.55 -3.59
N ASN A 59 -17.90 7.27 -2.45
CA ASN A 59 -18.55 8.28 -1.61
C ASN A 59 -17.54 9.24 -0.95
N HIS A 60 -16.33 8.76 -0.66
CA HIS A 60 -15.33 9.50 0.11
C HIS A 60 -14.20 10.12 -0.72
N ALA A 61 -14.05 9.73 -1.98
CA ALA A 61 -12.97 10.16 -2.87
C ALA A 61 -12.92 11.68 -3.11
N LYS A 62 -13.98 12.42 -2.80
CA LYS A 62 -14.05 13.89 -2.94
C LYS A 62 -14.05 14.64 -1.60
N CYS A 63 -14.13 13.94 -0.48
CA CYS A 63 -14.32 14.53 0.84
C CYS A 63 -13.08 15.30 1.33
N ASN A 64 -11.88 14.73 1.19
CA ASN A 64 -10.61 15.33 1.66
C ASN A 64 -10.62 15.79 3.13
N CYS A 65 -11.40 15.12 3.98
CA CYS A 65 -11.55 15.45 5.39
C CYS A 65 -11.29 14.27 6.33
N HIS A 66 -10.99 13.09 5.79
CA HIS A 66 -10.72 11.88 6.56
C HIS A 66 -9.22 11.61 6.55
N CYS A 67 -8.58 11.59 7.71
CA CYS A 67 -7.15 11.31 7.85
C CYS A 67 -6.86 10.64 9.19
N LEU A 68 -5.71 9.98 9.26
CA LEU A 68 -5.16 9.44 10.50
C LEU A 68 -4.15 10.42 11.07
N GLU A 69 -4.45 10.94 12.25
CA GLU A 69 -3.52 11.80 12.97
C GLU A 69 -2.92 11.01 14.14
N TYR A 70 -1.59 11.01 14.24
CA TYR A 70 -0.92 10.45 15.41
C TYR A 70 -1.26 11.30 16.64
N LEU A 71 -1.94 10.69 17.61
CA LEU A 71 -2.32 11.36 18.84
C LEU A 71 -1.21 11.28 19.90
N SER A 72 -0.98 10.08 20.43
CA SER A 72 0.03 9.77 21.44
C SER A 72 0.32 8.27 21.46
N TRP A 73 1.47 7.86 21.99
CA TRP A 73 1.73 6.48 22.38
C TRP A 73 1.31 6.28 23.84
N HIS A 74 0.70 5.13 24.14
CA HIS A 74 0.36 4.72 25.50
C HIS A 74 0.97 3.35 25.76
N TRP A 75 1.79 3.24 26.80
CA TRP A 75 2.43 1.99 27.22
C TRP A 75 1.86 1.56 28.56
N GLU A 76 1.31 0.36 28.64
CA GLU A 76 0.89 -0.27 29.90
C GLU A 76 1.95 -1.27 30.36
N SER A 77 2.49 -1.05 31.56
CA SER A 77 3.47 -1.95 32.17
C SER A 77 2.77 -3.11 32.89
N SER A 78 3.48 -4.22 33.05
CA SER A 78 2.97 -5.44 33.70
C SER A 78 2.53 -5.24 35.16
N ASN A 79 2.94 -4.14 35.78
CA ASN A 79 2.52 -3.73 37.13
C ASN A 79 1.25 -2.84 37.13
N GLY A 80 0.61 -2.62 35.97
CA GLY A 80 -0.57 -1.76 35.82
C GLY A 80 -0.27 -0.25 35.78
N THR A 81 1.01 0.14 35.77
CA THR A 81 1.38 1.55 35.54
C THR A 81 1.36 1.86 34.05
N ALA A 82 0.79 3.01 33.68
CA ALA A 82 0.75 3.44 32.30
C ALA A 82 1.58 4.70 32.07
N LEU A 83 2.28 4.74 30.93
CA LEU A 83 3.09 5.87 30.46
C LEU A 83 2.48 6.37 29.16
N GLU A 84 2.43 7.69 28.98
CA GLU A 84 1.94 8.31 27.76
C GLU A 84 3.00 9.26 27.18
N ASP A 85 3.18 9.21 25.86
CA ASP A 85 4.00 10.18 25.13
C ASP A 85 3.27 11.53 25.00
N ALA A 86 4.03 12.60 24.79
CA ALA A 86 3.51 13.95 24.63
C ALA A 86 2.66 14.14 23.35
N GLY A 87 2.81 13.27 22.35
CA GLY A 87 2.03 13.34 21.11
C GLY A 87 2.38 14.52 20.20
N LEU A 88 1.58 14.76 19.15
CA LEU A 88 1.76 15.91 18.24
C LEU A 88 1.27 17.25 18.82
N ASN A 89 0.55 17.25 19.94
CA ASN A 89 -0.15 18.43 20.47
C ASN A 89 0.67 19.33 21.42
N ARG A 90 1.98 19.11 21.57
CA ARG A 90 2.85 20.08 22.25
C ARG A 90 3.79 20.73 21.25
N SER A 91 3.74 22.06 21.21
CA SER A 91 4.81 22.89 20.63
C SER A 91 6.16 22.32 21.05
N TRP A 92 6.92 21.80 20.09
CA TRP A 92 8.27 21.20 20.24
C TRP A 92 9.34 22.21 20.71
N LYS A 93 8.99 23.09 21.64
CA LYS A 93 9.88 24.11 22.23
C LYS A 93 10.67 23.61 23.43
N GLU A 94 10.64 22.33 23.72
CA GLU A 94 11.62 21.72 24.61
C GLU A 94 12.75 21.18 23.77
N LYS A 95 13.83 21.98 23.69
CA LYS A 95 15.14 21.50 23.25
C LYS A 95 15.55 20.36 24.19
N CYS A 96 15.26 19.13 23.82
CA CYS A 96 15.95 17.98 24.39
C CYS A 96 17.43 18.13 24.01
N GLY A 97 18.26 18.53 24.97
CA GLY A 97 19.73 18.57 24.84
C GLY A 97 20.35 17.17 24.80
N ILE A 98 19.66 16.21 24.19
CA ILE A 98 20.15 14.86 23.99
C ILE A 98 20.84 14.87 22.62
N GLU A 99 22.16 15.05 22.64
CA GLU A 99 22.98 14.68 21.49
C GLU A 99 22.88 13.15 21.32
N ILE A 100 21.96 12.72 20.45
CA ILE A 100 21.99 11.36 19.93
C ILE A 100 23.25 11.29 19.06
N LYS A 101 24.34 10.80 19.63
CA LYS A 101 25.45 10.31 18.83
C LYS A 101 24.91 9.12 18.04
N LEU A 102 24.53 9.36 16.79
CA LEU A 102 24.42 8.28 15.82
C LEU A 102 25.78 7.59 15.81
N ASN A 103 25.88 6.44 16.46
CA ASN A 103 26.99 5.53 16.21
C ASN A 103 27.04 5.29 14.71
N ASP A 104 28.27 5.20 14.22
CA ASP A 104 28.66 5.17 12.82
C ASP A 104 27.65 4.44 11.92
N SER A 105 27.46 5.01 10.72
CA SER A 105 26.73 4.40 9.61
C SER A 105 26.96 2.89 9.65
N PRO A 106 25.90 2.05 9.68
CA PRO A 106 26.07 0.63 9.46
C PRO A 106 26.92 0.48 8.20
N GLU A 107 28.01 -0.29 8.28
CA GLU A 107 28.76 -0.69 7.09
C GLU A 107 27.73 -1.16 6.08
N ALA A 108 27.75 -0.55 4.89
CA ALA A 108 26.79 -0.84 3.84
C ALA A 108 26.82 -2.35 3.58
N TYR A 109 25.87 -3.08 4.16
CA TYR A 109 25.66 -4.48 3.87
C TYR A 109 25.46 -4.56 2.37
N ALA A 110 26.14 -5.52 1.72
CA ALA A 110 25.93 -5.77 0.30
C ALA A 110 24.42 -5.92 0.08
N ILE A 111 23.81 -4.91 -0.53
CA ILE A 111 22.38 -4.92 -0.85
C ILE A 111 22.25 -6.04 -1.87
N ASP A 112 21.57 -7.11 -1.49
CA ASP A 112 21.16 -8.13 -2.43
C ASP A 112 20.36 -7.44 -3.54
N GLN A 113 20.91 -7.46 -4.76
CA GLN A 113 20.28 -6.84 -5.93
C GLN A 113 19.13 -7.70 -6.48
N SER A 114 18.80 -8.81 -5.79
CA SER A 114 17.62 -9.60 -6.07
C SER A 114 16.34 -8.75 -6.01
N GLU A 115 15.55 -8.81 -7.08
CA GLU A 115 14.26 -8.13 -7.18
C GLU A 115 13.17 -8.81 -6.33
N SER A 116 13.47 -9.96 -5.71
CA SER A 116 12.50 -10.74 -4.92
C SER A 116 11.84 -9.95 -3.78
N LEU A 117 12.59 -9.09 -3.07
CA LEU A 117 12.03 -8.28 -1.99
C LEU A 117 11.07 -7.21 -2.52
N SER A 118 11.40 -6.58 -3.65
CA SER A 118 10.52 -5.62 -4.31
C SER A 118 9.28 -6.29 -4.91
N GLU A 119 9.43 -7.49 -5.47
CA GLU A 119 8.30 -8.29 -5.97
C GLU A 119 7.33 -8.65 -4.83
N ILE A 120 7.84 -9.22 -3.73
CA ILE A 120 7.04 -9.58 -2.56
C ILE A 120 6.34 -8.34 -1.97
N ALA A 121 7.07 -7.23 -1.85
CA ALA A 121 6.53 -5.98 -1.34
C ALA A 121 5.42 -5.42 -2.24
N THR A 122 5.64 -5.41 -3.55
CA THR A 122 4.70 -4.88 -4.53
C THR A 122 3.45 -5.76 -4.61
N ARG A 123 3.62 -7.08 -4.73
CA ARG A 123 2.50 -8.01 -4.70
C ARG A 123 1.69 -7.86 -3.41
N GLY A 124 2.37 -7.81 -2.27
CA GLY A 124 1.69 -7.73 -0.99
C GLY A 124 0.86 -6.46 -0.77
N ILE A 125 1.24 -5.32 -1.36
CA ILE A 125 0.39 -4.11 -1.30
C ILE A 125 -0.82 -4.21 -2.24
N PHE A 126 -0.68 -4.83 -3.41
CA PHE A 126 -1.78 -5.04 -4.35
C PHE A 126 -2.76 -6.12 -3.84
N GLU A 127 -2.27 -7.22 -3.27
CA GLU A 127 -3.08 -8.22 -2.58
C GLU A 127 -3.90 -7.58 -1.45
N TRP A 128 -3.29 -6.70 -0.66
CA TRP A 128 -4.00 -5.96 0.38
C TRP A 128 -5.07 -5.04 -0.22
N LEU A 129 -4.72 -4.22 -1.22
CA LEU A 129 -5.65 -3.27 -1.87
C LEU A 129 -6.83 -3.97 -2.55
N ARG A 130 -6.60 -5.16 -3.10
CA ARG A 130 -7.56 -5.95 -3.88
C ARG A 130 -8.09 -7.15 -3.11
N SER A 131 -8.16 -7.03 -1.77
CA SER A 131 -8.70 -8.09 -0.90
C SER A 131 -10.14 -8.48 -1.23
N ASN A 132 -10.92 -7.60 -1.87
CA ASN A 132 -12.30 -7.84 -2.31
C ASN A 132 -12.42 -8.23 -3.79
N GLY A 133 -11.29 -8.35 -4.50
CA GLY A 133 -11.23 -8.61 -5.94
C GLY A 133 -10.54 -7.51 -6.74
N TYR A 134 -10.26 -7.82 -8.00
CA TYR A 134 -9.56 -6.93 -8.92
C TYR A 134 -10.54 -6.18 -9.84
N PRO A 135 -10.34 -4.87 -10.04
CA PRO A 135 -11.00 -4.11 -11.09
C PRO A 135 -10.75 -4.72 -12.47
N ALA A 136 -11.74 -4.63 -13.37
CA ALA A 136 -11.59 -5.13 -14.74
C ALA A 136 -10.47 -4.42 -15.49
N SER A 137 -10.27 -3.12 -15.22
CA SER A 137 -9.16 -2.34 -15.77
C SER A 137 -7.78 -2.81 -15.28
N GLU A 138 -7.71 -3.67 -14.26
CA GLU A 138 -6.47 -4.19 -13.68
C GLU A 138 -6.30 -5.70 -13.94
N SER A 139 -7.07 -6.27 -14.86
CA SER A 139 -6.99 -7.71 -15.13
C SER A 139 -5.57 -8.15 -15.50
N PHE A 140 -4.90 -7.34 -16.33
CA PHE A 140 -3.53 -7.55 -16.77
C PHE A 140 -2.48 -7.55 -15.64
N ILE A 141 -2.78 -7.00 -14.46
CA ILE A 141 -1.86 -6.98 -13.32
C ILE A 141 -1.87 -8.34 -12.62
N HIS A 142 -3.06 -8.85 -12.27
CA HIS A 142 -3.20 -10.07 -11.49
C HIS A 142 -3.05 -11.34 -12.34
N GLU A 143 -3.33 -11.26 -13.64
CA GLU A 143 -3.09 -12.34 -14.61
C GLU A 143 -1.60 -12.45 -15.01
N HIS A 144 -0.75 -11.50 -14.62
CA HIS A 144 0.65 -11.55 -15.01
C HIS A 144 1.44 -12.58 -14.19
N PRO A 145 2.36 -13.35 -14.81
CA PRO A 145 3.18 -14.35 -14.11
C PRO A 145 4.00 -13.86 -12.91
N TRP A 146 4.33 -12.56 -12.86
CA TRP A 146 5.02 -11.97 -11.70
C TRP A 146 4.11 -11.90 -10.46
N PHE A 147 2.80 -11.81 -10.68
CA PHE A 147 1.78 -11.73 -9.64
C PHE A 147 1.32 -13.13 -9.22
N ASP A 148 0.97 -13.97 -10.20
CA ASP A 148 0.61 -15.38 -10.02
C ASP A 148 1.86 -16.26 -9.88
N ILE A 149 2.51 -16.16 -8.72
CA ILE A 149 3.46 -17.19 -8.30
C ILE A 149 2.61 -18.32 -7.76
N GLY A 150 2.19 -19.21 -8.66
CA GLY A 150 1.21 -20.26 -8.45
C GLY A 150 1.14 -20.74 -7.00
N SER A 151 -0.07 -20.77 -6.45
CA SER A 151 -0.33 -21.35 -5.14
C SER A 151 0.20 -22.77 -5.14
N SER A 152 1.43 -22.96 -4.66
CA SER A 152 2.03 -24.27 -4.42
C SER A 152 1.39 -24.88 -3.17
N GLU A 153 0.07 -25.03 -3.19
CA GLU A 153 -0.65 -26.03 -2.42
C GLU A 153 -1.04 -27.09 -3.43
N GLY A 154 -0.30 -28.20 -3.41
CA GLY A 154 -0.37 -29.24 -4.42
C GLY A 154 -1.75 -29.89 -4.49
N GLU A 155 -2.51 -29.51 -5.51
CA GLU A 155 -3.54 -30.36 -6.10
C GLU A 155 -3.32 -30.38 -7.61
N GLU A 156 -2.58 -31.40 -8.04
CA GLU A 156 -2.47 -31.85 -9.43
C GLU A 156 -3.89 -32.11 -9.95
N THR A 157 -4.45 -31.18 -10.72
CA THR A 157 -5.64 -31.44 -11.52
C THR A 157 -5.23 -31.40 -12.98
N ASP A 158 -5.11 -32.59 -13.56
CA ASP A 158 -4.88 -32.81 -14.99
C ASP A 158 -6.05 -32.20 -15.78
N GLY A 159 -5.83 -30.98 -16.27
CA GLY A 159 -6.68 -30.34 -17.27
C GLY A 159 -5.78 -29.59 -18.23
N GLU A 160 -5.51 -30.18 -19.40
CA GLU A 160 -4.98 -29.45 -20.55
C GLU A 160 -5.96 -28.31 -20.88
N SER A 161 -5.63 -27.10 -20.44
CA SER A 161 -6.19 -25.85 -20.96
C SER A 161 -5.18 -25.28 -21.96
N ASP A 162 -5.50 -25.40 -23.25
CA ASP A 162 -4.86 -24.63 -24.32
C ASP A 162 -5.36 -23.17 -24.22
N ASP A 163 -4.92 -22.44 -23.21
CA ASP A 163 -5.02 -20.98 -23.20
C ASP A 163 -3.68 -20.42 -23.67
N GLU A 164 -3.60 -20.12 -24.97
CA GLU A 164 -2.62 -19.15 -25.49
C GLU A 164 -2.92 -17.80 -24.83
N VAL A 165 -2.42 -17.62 -23.61
CA VAL A 165 -2.37 -16.32 -22.93
C VAL A 165 -1.58 -15.41 -23.85
N ASN A 166 -2.25 -14.41 -24.42
CA ASN A 166 -1.64 -13.47 -25.34
C ASN A 166 -0.67 -12.56 -24.55
N GLN A 167 0.55 -13.05 -24.35
CA GLN A 167 1.65 -12.39 -23.64
C GLN A 167 1.89 -10.97 -24.15
N GLN A 168 1.63 -10.73 -25.45
CA GLN A 168 1.78 -9.42 -26.06
C GLN A 168 0.73 -8.40 -25.57
N SER A 169 -0.48 -8.85 -25.20
CA SER A 169 -1.51 -7.97 -24.64
C SER A 169 -1.27 -7.64 -23.17
N THR A 170 -0.73 -8.59 -22.40
CA THR A 170 -0.39 -8.37 -20.98
C THR A 170 0.85 -7.47 -20.85
N GLU A 171 1.90 -7.70 -21.65
CA GLU A 171 3.09 -6.85 -21.71
C GLU A 171 2.73 -5.39 -22.08
N THR A 172 1.92 -5.18 -23.12
CA THR A 172 1.51 -3.82 -23.52
C THR A 172 0.59 -3.14 -22.49
N GLY A 173 -0.18 -3.90 -21.70
CA GLY A 173 -0.94 -3.40 -20.56
C GLY A 173 -0.03 -2.90 -19.44
N ILE A 174 1.00 -3.68 -19.10
CA ILE A 174 1.99 -3.34 -18.08
C ILE A 174 2.82 -2.13 -18.49
N GLU A 175 3.27 -2.06 -19.74
CA GLU A 175 4.01 -0.90 -20.23
C GLU A 175 3.18 0.38 -20.12
N LYS A 176 1.90 0.35 -20.54
CA LYS A 176 1.00 1.50 -20.37
C LYS A 176 0.81 1.89 -18.91
N TRP A 177 0.74 0.89 -18.03
CA TRP A 177 0.59 1.08 -16.60
C TRP A 177 1.83 1.72 -15.96
N ILE A 178 3.03 1.30 -16.35
CA ILE A 178 4.30 1.90 -15.93
C ILE A 178 4.41 3.33 -16.46
N MET A 179 4.16 3.55 -17.76
CA MET A 179 4.29 4.87 -18.39
C MET A 179 3.25 5.88 -17.88
N GLY A 180 2.15 5.42 -17.28
CA GLY A 180 1.21 6.27 -16.56
C GLY A 180 1.73 6.84 -15.23
N THR A 181 2.91 6.41 -14.76
CA THR A 181 3.50 6.84 -13.48
C THR A 181 4.37 8.10 -13.59
N ASP A 182 4.77 8.51 -14.80
CA ASP A 182 5.74 9.60 -15.04
C ASP A 182 5.20 11.03 -14.79
N ASN A 183 3.92 11.19 -14.44
CA ASN A 183 3.28 12.51 -14.21
C ASN A 183 3.22 12.95 -12.74
N ILE A 184 4.03 12.35 -11.85
CA ILE A 184 4.09 12.73 -10.44
C ILE A 184 5.48 13.30 -10.12
N THR A 185 5.65 14.60 -10.34
CA THR A 185 6.72 15.43 -9.72
C THR A 185 6.14 16.67 -9.09
#